data_AF-A0A7Y3I253-F1
#
_entry.id   AF-A0A7Y3I253-F1
#
_cell.length_a   1.000
_cell.length_b   1.000
_cell.length_c   1.000
_cell.angle_alpha   90.00
_cell.angle_beta   90.00
_cell.angle_gamma   90.00
#
_symmetry.space_group_name_H-M   'P 1'
#
loop_
_entity.id
_entity.type
_entity.pdbx_description
1 polymer ?
#
loop_
_entity_poly.entity_id
_entity_poly.type
_entity_poly.pdbx_seq_one_letter_code
_entity_poly.pdbx_strand_id
1 'polypeptide(L)'
;MTTGFLIAVAVIWLAWSNGANDNFKGVATLWGSQTTTYRHALIWATGATILGSVVSIAIAGALVKTFSGAGLVGAETATRPALLLAVATAAAGTVLLATFLGMPTSTTHALTGGLVGASLVAVGPGGIDWGLLLQKFAQPLLLSPLLAIGGTAIIYLLLRTLRGRLGIERHTCLCIPGRPPARLPAPMPAPAAITRSHTGDRRGFALAPASECVERYDGQVVGVQAQTVVDVTHFASAGAVCFARAVNDTPKIA
;
A
#
# COMPACT_ATOMS: atom_id res chain seq x y z
N MET A 1 -2.03 -15.57 -36.68
CA MET A 1 -1.81 -15.22 -35.25
C MET A 1 -2.50 -13.88 -34.97
N THR A 2 -3.81 -13.93 -34.75
CA THR A 2 -4.74 -12.82 -34.97
C THR A 2 -4.65 -11.59 -34.07
N THR A 3 -5.52 -11.64 -33.05
CA THR A 3 -5.86 -10.50 -32.19
C THR A 3 -5.92 -10.93 -30.73
N GLY A 4 -6.36 -12.16 -30.45
CA GLY A 4 -6.29 -12.74 -29.10
C GLY A 4 -4.87 -12.82 -28.55
N PHE A 5 -3.87 -13.13 -29.40
CA PHE A 5 -2.46 -13.09 -28.99
C PHE A 5 -2.02 -11.66 -28.61
N LEU A 6 -2.42 -10.65 -29.39
CA LEU A 6 -2.09 -9.25 -29.09
C LEU A 6 -2.77 -8.78 -27.79
N ILE A 7 -4.01 -9.20 -27.54
CA ILE A 7 -4.72 -8.90 -26.30
C ILE A 7 -4.01 -9.55 -25.13
N ALA A 8 -3.62 -10.81 -25.23
CA ALA A 8 -2.87 -11.50 -24.18
C ALA A 8 -1.55 -10.78 -23.87
N VAL A 9 -0.80 -10.36 -24.89
CA VAL A 9 0.44 -9.57 -24.71
C VAL A 9 0.15 -8.23 -24.04
N ALA A 10 -0.90 -7.52 -24.45
CA ALA A 10 -1.28 -6.23 -23.85
C ALA A 10 -1.73 -6.38 -22.38
N VAL A 11 -2.46 -7.43 -22.05
CA VAL A 11 -2.89 -7.75 -20.68
C VAL A 11 -1.69 -8.13 -19.81
N ILE A 12 -0.77 -8.94 -20.33
CA ILE A 12 0.49 -9.28 -19.62
C ILE A 12 1.31 -8.01 -19.39
N TRP A 13 1.41 -7.13 -20.38
CA TRP A 13 2.10 -5.86 -20.24
C TRP A 13 1.46 -4.97 -19.18
N LEU A 14 0.13 -4.86 -19.18
CA LEU A 14 -0.62 -4.13 -18.15
C LEU A 14 -0.41 -4.72 -16.75
N ALA A 15 -0.46 -6.05 -16.61
CA ALA A 15 -0.25 -6.74 -15.35
C ALA A 15 1.16 -6.49 -14.80
N TRP A 16 2.18 -6.55 -15.67
CA TRP A 16 3.55 -6.23 -15.31
C TRP A 16 3.72 -4.77 -14.89
N SER A 17 3.18 -3.82 -15.65
CA SER A 17 3.20 -2.39 -15.31
C SER A 17 2.49 -2.11 -13.99
N ASN A 18 1.32 -2.74 -13.74
CA ASN A 18 0.64 -2.64 -12.46
C ASN A 18 1.54 -3.14 -11.33
N GLY A 19 2.09 -4.35 -11.44
CA GLY A 19 2.97 -4.92 -10.42
C GLY A 19 4.18 -4.03 -10.11
N ALA A 20 4.81 -3.46 -11.13
CA ALA A 20 5.95 -2.56 -10.97
C ALA A 20 5.58 -1.27 -10.19
N ASN A 21 4.39 -0.71 -10.43
CA ASN A 21 3.93 0.52 -9.81
C ASN A 21 3.31 0.30 -8.41
N ASP A 22 2.61 -0.81 -8.21
CA ASP A 22 1.70 -0.99 -7.08
C ASP A 22 2.27 -1.85 -5.95
N ASN A 23 3.22 -2.75 -6.24
CA ASN A 23 3.71 -3.72 -5.27
C ASN A 23 4.33 -3.03 -4.04
N PHE A 24 5.08 -1.94 -4.23
CA PHE A 24 5.71 -1.22 -3.12
C PHE A 24 4.71 -0.40 -2.29
N LYS A 25 3.53 -0.05 -2.81
CA LYS A 25 2.56 0.80 -2.10
C LYS A 25 2.06 0.17 -0.81
N GLY A 26 1.86 -1.15 -0.80
CA GLY A 26 1.36 -1.86 0.38
C GLY A 26 2.40 -2.04 1.48
N VAL A 27 3.70 -2.03 1.13
CA VAL A 27 4.81 -2.21 2.07
C VAL A 27 5.59 -0.93 2.37
N ALA A 28 5.17 0.21 1.81
CA ALA A 28 5.82 1.50 2.04
C ALA A 28 5.90 1.85 3.54
N THR A 29 4.85 1.57 4.32
CA THR A 29 4.83 1.79 5.77
C THR A 29 5.64 0.76 6.54
N LEU A 30 5.72 -0.49 6.08
CA LEU A 30 6.56 -1.55 6.68
C LEU A 30 8.05 -1.30 6.47
N TRP A 31 8.44 -0.83 5.28
CA TRP A 31 9.81 -0.41 5.03
C TRP A 31 10.12 0.92 5.74
N GLY A 32 9.18 1.86 5.71
CA GLY A 32 9.30 3.16 6.38
C GLY A 32 9.41 3.08 7.91
N SER A 33 8.85 2.03 8.55
CA SER A 33 9.01 1.77 9.98
C SER A 33 10.40 1.22 10.35
N GLN A 34 11.25 0.91 9.36
CA GLN A 34 12.56 0.29 9.54
C GLN A 34 12.50 -1.11 10.18
N THR A 35 11.33 -1.75 10.19
CA THR A 35 11.14 -3.12 10.70
C THR A 35 11.78 -4.17 9.80
N THR A 36 11.98 -3.88 8.51
CA THR A 36 12.57 -4.82 7.55
C THR A 36 13.36 -4.12 6.45
N THR A 37 14.15 -4.88 5.69
CA THR A 37 14.91 -4.34 4.56
C THR A 37 14.05 -4.25 3.30
N TYR A 38 14.42 -3.36 2.38
CA TYR A 38 13.71 -3.15 1.12
C TYR A 38 13.42 -4.46 0.35
N ARG A 39 14.42 -5.36 0.26
CA ARG A 39 14.28 -6.64 -0.44
C ARG A 39 13.25 -7.56 0.23
N HIS A 40 13.27 -7.66 1.56
CA HIS A 40 12.31 -8.50 2.30
C HIS A 40 10.90 -7.94 2.22
N ALA A 41 10.74 -6.61 2.33
CA ALA A 41 9.45 -5.95 2.11
C ALA A 41 8.89 -6.28 0.72
N LEU A 42 9.73 -6.23 -0.32
CA LEU A 42 9.28 -6.52 -1.69
C LEU A 42 8.90 -7.99 -1.90
N ILE A 43 9.66 -8.93 -1.31
CA ILE A 43 9.32 -10.37 -1.36
C ILE A 43 7.97 -10.62 -0.65
N TRP A 44 7.78 -10.01 0.52
CA TRP A 44 6.53 -10.10 1.26
C TRP A 44 5.34 -9.54 0.46
N ALA A 45 5.50 -8.35 -0.13
CA ALA A 45 4.50 -7.74 -0.99
C ALA A 45 4.13 -8.63 -2.18
N THR A 46 5.14 -9.21 -2.83
CA THR A 46 4.97 -10.08 -3.99
C THR A 46 4.20 -11.35 -3.61
N GLY A 47 4.56 -12.01 -2.51
CA GLY A 47 3.86 -13.20 -2.03
C GLY A 47 2.39 -12.92 -1.69
N ALA A 48 2.12 -11.83 -0.98
CA ALA A 48 0.76 -11.41 -0.66
C ALA A 48 -0.06 -11.05 -1.91
N THR A 49 0.58 -10.41 -2.90
CA THR A 49 -0.05 -10.05 -4.18
C THR A 49 -0.39 -11.29 -5.01
N ILE A 50 0.50 -12.29 -5.06
CA ILE A 50 0.22 -13.57 -5.73
C ILE A 50 -0.97 -14.26 -5.05
N LEU A 51 -0.96 -14.35 -3.71
CA LEU A 51 -2.04 -14.98 -2.96
C LEU A 51 -3.39 -14.28 -3.21
N GLY A 52 -3.41 -12.94 -3.19
CA GLY A 52 -4.60 -12.17 -3.48
C GLY A 52 -5.09 -12.33 -4.91
N SER A 53 -4.17 -12.42 -5.88
CA SER A 53 -4.52 -12.68 -7.28
C SER A 53 -5.15 -14.05 -7.47
N VAL A 54 -4.61 -15.10 -6.82
CA VAL A 54 -5.17 -16.45 -6.85
C VAL A 54 -6.56 -16.49 -6.25
N VAL A 55 -6.76 -15.86 -5.08
CA VAL A 55 -8.08 -15.73 -4.45
C VAL A 55 -9.04 -14.95 -5.34
N SER A 56 -8.56 -13.89 -6.00
CA SER A 56 -9.37 -13.13 -6.94
C SER A 56 -9.94 -14.01 -8.04
N ILE A 57 -9.13 -14.88 -8.65
CA ILE A 57 -9.57 -15.77 -9.74
C ILE A 57 -10.73 -16.66 -9.27
N ALA A 58 -10.72 -17.12 -8.02
CA ALA A 58 -11.80 -17.93 -7.45
C ALA A 58 -13.11 -17.15 -7.21
N ILE A 59 -13.04 -15.82 -7.02
CA ILE A 59 -14.19 -14.95 -6.65
C ILE A 59 -14.62 -14.03 -7.82
N ALA A 60 -13.88 -14.04 -8.95
CA ALA A 60 -13.88 -13.02 -10.00
C ALA A 60 -15.22 -12.78 -10.74
N GLY A 61 -16.22 -13.64 -10.60
CA GLY A 61 -17.45 -13.60 -11.40
C GLY A 61 -18.23 -12.27 -11.36
N ALA A 62 -18.15 -11.52 -10.25
CA ALA A 62 -18.83 -10.22 -10.11
C ALA A 62 -17.98 -9.02 -10.57
N LEU A 63 -16.66 -9.07 -10.38
CA LEU A 63 -15.76 -7.96 -10.68
C LEU A 63 -15.40 -7.88 -12.17
N VAL A 64 -15.20 -9.01 -12.85
CA VAL A 64 -14.90 -9.05 -14.30
C VAL A 64 -16.03 -8.38 -15.10
N LYS A 65 -17.31 -8.61 -14.71
CA LYS A 65 -18.47 -7.96 -15.33
C LYS A 65 -18.51 -6.45 -15.15
N THR A 66 -17.89 -5.91 -14.11
CA THR A 66 -17.88 -4.46 -13.81
C THR A 66 -16.81 -3.74 -14.62
N PHE A 67 -15.72 -4.42 -14.98
CA PHE A 67 -14.57 -3.84 -15.69
C PHE A 67 -14.48 -4.23 -17.17
N SER A 68 -15.35 -5.12 -17.66
CA SER A 68 -15.47 -5.47 -19.08
C SER A 68 -16.10 -4.37 -19.95
N GLY A 69 -16.28 -3.15 -19.42
CA GLY A 69 -17.01 -2.06 -20.10
C GLY A 69 -18.53 -2.29 -20.22
N ALA A 70 -19.06 -3.34 -19.59
CA ALA A 70 -20.47 -3.70 -19.68
C ALA A 70 -21.35 -2.58 -19.10
N GLY A 71 -22.15 -1.98 -19.97
CA GLY A 71 -23.09 -0.89 -19.64
C GLY A 71 -22.54 0.51 -19.88
N LEU A 72 -21.22 0.72 -20.00
CA LEU A 72 -20.67 2.06 -20.27
C LEU A 72 -20.79 2.43 -21.76
N VAL A 73 -20.60 1.44 -22.62
CA VAL A 73 -20.82 1.53 -24.07
C VAL A 73 -21.66 0.32 -24.51
N GLY A 74 -22.23 0.37 -25.71
CA GLY A 74 -23.00 -0.75 -26.27
C GLY A 74 -22.21 -2.08 -26.22
N ALA A 75 -22.89 -3.19 -25.91
CA ALA A 75 -22.25 -4.49 -25.66
C ALA A 75 -21.39 -4.99 -26.84
N GLU A 76 -21.82 -4.71 -28.07
CA GLU A 76 -21.05 -5.01 -29.27
C GLU A 76 -19.73 -4.22 -29.26
N THR A 77 -19.76 -2.92 -28.99
CA THR A 77 -18.58 -2.06 -28.91
C THR A 77 -17.64 -2.47 -27.78
N ALA A 78 -18.18 -2.79 -26.60
CA ALA A 78 -17.39 -3.18 -25.42
C ALA A 78 -16.55 -4.43 -25.66
N THR A 79 -17.01 -5.33 -26.53
CA THR A 79 -16.31 -6.58 -26.87
C THR A 79 -15.42 -6.48 -28.10
N ARG A 80 -15.36 -5.31 -28.77
CA ARG A 80 -14.52 -5.12 -29.95
C ARG A 80 -13.04 -5.29 -29.57
N PRO A 81 -12.30 -6.21 -30.22
CA PRO A 81 -10.89 -6.45 -29.90
C PRO A 81 -10.00 -5.20 -30.00
N ALA A 82 -10.30 -4.29 -30.95
CA ALA A 82 -9.58 -3.03 -31.09
C ALA A 82 -9.76 -2.10 -29.88
N LEU A 83 -10.97 -2.07 -29.29
CA LEU A 83 -11.23 -1.29 -28.08
C LEU A 83 -10.45 -1.88 -26.90
N LEU A 84 -10.55 -3.19 -26.68
CA LEU A 84 -9.83 -3.88 -25.60
C LEU A 84 -8.32 -3.68 -25.69
N LEU A 85 -7.75 -3.77 -26.90
CA LEU A 85 -6.33 -3.48 -27.15
C LEU A 85 -5.98 -2.02 -26.82
N ALA A 86 -6.80 -1.06 -27.28
CA ALA A 86 -6.56 0.35 -27.01
C ALA A 86 -6.60 0.66 -25.51
N VAL A 87 -7.56 0.11 -24.77
CA VAL A 87 -7.68 0.29 -23.33
C VAL A 87 -6.49 -0.32 -22.59
N ALA A 88 -6.14 -1.57 -22.88
CA ALA A 88 -5.04 -2.27 -22.22
C ALA A 88 -3.69 -1.58 -22.49
N THR A 89 -3.41 -1.19 -23.73
CA THR A 89 -2.15 -0.53 -24.11
C THR A 89 -2.06 0.90 -23.57
N ALA A 90 -3.16 1.68 -23.60
CA ALA A 90 -3.19 3.01 -23.01
C ALA A 90 -2.97 2.96 -21.49
N ALA A 91 -3.60 2.01 -20.80
CA ALA A 91 -3.41 1.84 -19.37
C ALA A 91 -1.99 1.35 -19.04
N ALA A 92 -1.48 0.35 -19.75
CA ALA A 92 -0.14 -0.21 -19.54
C ALA A 92 0.95 0.84 -19.77
N GLY A 93 0.84 1.61 -20.86
CA GLY A 93 1.76 2.69 -21.19
C GLY A 93 1.72 3.81 -20.16
N THR A 94 0.52 4.23 -19.72
CA THR A 94 0.36 5.28 -18.70
C THR A 94 0.98 4.86 -17.36
N VAL A 95 0.67 3.64 -16.90
CA VAL A 95 1.20 3.13 -15.62
C VAL A 95 2.70 2.93 -15.69
N LEU A 96 3.22 2.40 -16.80
CA LEU A 96 4.66 2.22 -16.98
C LEU A 96 5.40 3.56 -17.00
N LEU A 97 4.88 4.55 -17.73
CA LEU A 97 5.46 5.89 -17.76
C LEU A 97 5.51 6.50 -16.36
N ALA A 98 4.41 6.42 -15.61
CA ALA A 98 4.39 6.88 -14.23
C ALA A 98 5.41 6.16 -13.34
N THR A 99 5.56 4.84 -13.54
CA THR A 99 6.55 4.02 -12.83
C THR A 99 7.97 4.52 -13.10
N PHE A 100 8.32 4.79 -14.36
CA PHE A 100 9.64 5.34 -14.72
C PHE A 100 9.89 6.73 -14.15
N LEU A 101 8.83 7.53 -14.01
CA LEU A 101 8.89 8.84 -13.37
C LEU A 101 8.86 8.77 -11.83
N GLY A 102 8.78 7.57 -11.24
CA GLY A 102 8.70 7.38 -9.78
C GLY A 102 7.38 7.85 -9.16
N MET A 103 6.32 8.01 -9.97
CA MET A 103 5.02 8.51 -9.53
C MET A 103 4.06 7.36 -9.17
N PRO A 104 3.51 7.32 -7.95
CA PRO A 104 2.52 6.32 -7.59
C PRO A 104 1.18 6.61 -8.28
N THR A 105 0.89 5.92 -9.39
CA THR A 105 -0.33 6.17 -10.20
C THR A 105 -1.41 5.09 -10.00
N SER A 106 -2.68 5.41 -10.26
CA SER A 106 -3.79 4.45 -10.14
C SER A 106 -4.05 3.73 -11.47
N THR A 107 -3.92 2.40 -11.48
CA THR A 107 -4.29 1.57 -12.65
C THR A 107 -5.78 1.65 -12.97
N THR A 108 -6.65 1.87 -11.98
CA THR A 108 -8.09 2.06 -12.23
C THR A 108 -8.36 3.36 -13.00
N HIS A 109 -7.67 4.45 -12.68
CA HIS A 109 -7.76 5.69 -13.48
C HIS A 109 -7.19 5.49 -14.89
N ALA A 110 -6.08 4.78 -15.02
CA ALA A 110 -5.47 4.52 -16.32
C ALA A 110 -6.39 3.68 -17.22
N LEU A 111 -7.02 2.63 -16.69
CA LEU A 111 -8.02 1.81 -17.38
C LEU A 111 -9.28 2.60 -17.73
N THR A 112 -9.83 3.37 -16.78
CA THR A 112 -11.03 4.18 -17.01
C THR A 112 -10.77 5.26 -18.06
N GLY A 113 -9.62 5.95 -17.98
CA GLY A 113 -9.21 6.96 -18.97
C GLY A 113 -8.98 6.36 -20.35
N GLY A 114 -8.33 5.19 -20.44
CA GLY A 114 -8.17 4.45 -21.69
C GLY A 114 -9.52 4.04 -22.29
N LEU A 115 -10.45 3.55 -21.45
CA LEU A 115 -11.80 3.18 -21.88
C LEU A 115 -12.61 4.36 -22.38
N VAL A 116 -12.62 5.48 -21.65
CA VAL A 116 -13.34 6.70 -22.07
C VAL A 116 -12.71 7.25 -23.36
N GLY A 117 -11.37 7.36 -23.41
CA GLY A 117 -10.67 7.88 -24.60
C GLY A 117 -10.91 7.05 -25.84
N ALA A 118 -10.79 5.72 -25.74
CA ALA A 118 -11.04 4.82 -26.86
C ALA A 118 -12.54 4.81 -27.27
N SER A 119 -13.45 4.93 -26.31
CA SER A 119 -14.89 4.99 -26.57
C SER A 119 -15.31 6.30 -27.25
N LEU A 120 -14.70 7.43 -26.88
CA LEU A 120 -14.95 8.73 -27.54
C LEU A 120 -14.62 8.67 -29.03
N VAL A 121 -13.54 7.96 -29.40
CA VAL A 121 -13.17 7.75 -30.81
C VAL A 121 -14.11 6.74 -31.48
N ALA A 122 -14.48 5.66 -30.79
CA ALA A 122 -15.24 4.57 -31.38
C ALA A 122 -16.72 4.88 -31.61
N VAL A 123 -17.37 5.62 -30.70
CA VAL A 123 -18.83 5.84 -30.70
C VAL A 123 -19.23 7.30 -30.43
N GLY A 124 -18.27 8.21 -30.22
CA GLY A 124 -18.53 9.60 -29.88
C GLY A 124 -19.05 9.78 -28.44
N PRO A 125 -19.20 11.04 -27.98
CA PRO A 125 -19.64 11.34 -26.61
C PRO A 125 -21.07 10.90 -26.32
N GLY A 126 -21.94 10.79 -27.34
CA GLY A 126 -23.32 10.32 -27.20
C GLY A 126 -23.46 8.80 -27.04
N GLY A 127 -22.40 8.04 -27.36
CA GLY A 127 -22.38 6.58 -27.20
C GLY A 127 -21.88 6.09 -25.84
N ILE A 128 -21.57 7.01 -24.91
CA ILE A 128 -21.05 6.73 -23.57
C ILE A 128 -22.13 7.05 -22.52
N ASP A 129 -22.38 6.11 -21.61
CA ASP A 129 -23.22 6.36 -20.44
C ASP A 129 -22.44 7.12 -19.36
N TRP A 130 -22.52 8.45 -19.40
CA TRP A 130 -21.88 9.34 -18.43
C TRP A 130 -22.44 9.17 -17.00
N GLY A 131 -23.71 8.78 -16.87
CA GLY A 131 -24.32 8.52 -15.57
C GLY A 131 -23.71 7.28 -14.91
N LEU A 132 -23.55 6.21 -15.67
CA LEU A 132 -22.88 5.00 -15.22
C LEU A 132 -21.39 5.23 -14.95
N LEU A 133 -20.70 6.02 -15.79
CA LEU A 133 -19.31 6.40 -15.57
C LEU A 133 -19.13 7.07 -14.20
N LEU A 134 -20.03 8.02 -13.89
CA LEU A 134 -20.02 8.72 -12.62
C LEU A 134 -20.28 7.77 -11.46
N GLN A 135 -21.30 6.91 -11.55
CA GLN A 135 -21.72 6.03 -10.46
C GLN A 135 -20.75 4.89 -10.17
N LYS A 136 -20.19 4.26 -11.21
CA LYS A 136 -19.36 3.04 -11.08
C LYS A 136 -17.87 3.34 -10.93
N PHE A 137 -17.40 4.47 -11.48
CA PHE A 137 -15.98 4.80 -11.48
C PHE A 137 -15.71 6.06 -10.67
N ALA A 138 -16.22 7.22 -11.08
CA ALA A 138 -15.81 8.49 -10.49
C ALA A 138 -16.23 8.65 -9.01
N GLN A 139 -17.46 8.24 -8.64
CA GLN A 139 -17.95 8.33 -7.27
C GLN A 139 -17.13 7.46 -6.30
N PRO A 140 -16.94 6.14 -6.52
CA PRO A 140 -16.06 5.33 -5.66
C PRO A 140 -14.62 5.86 -5.60
N LEU A 141 -14.06 6.33 -6.72
CA LEU A 141 -12.71 6.88 -6.78
C LEU A 141 -12.56 8.17 -5.94
N LEU A 142 -13.60 9.00 -5.90
CA LEU A 142 -13.62 10.24 -5.11
C LEU A 142 -13.90 10.00 -3.62
N LEU A 143 -14.81 9.09 -3.31
CA LEU A 143 -15.24 8.84 -1.93
C LEU A 143 -14.27 7.94 -1.15
N SER A 144 -13.60 7.00 -1.81
CA SER A 144 -12.73 6.03 -1.12
C SER A 144 -11.55 6.64 -0.35
N PRO A 145 -10.83 7.69 -0.83
CA PRO A 145 -9.78 8.33 -0.04
C PRO A 145 -10.34 9.03 1.20
N LEU A 146 -11.52 9.65 1.10
CA LEU A 146 -12.16 10.32 2.23
C LEU A 146 -12.55 9.32 3.33
N LEU A 147 -13.14 8.19 2.93
CA LEU A 147 -13.46 7.10 3.85
C LEU A 147 -12.21 6.50 4.48
N ALA A 148 -11.13 6.31 3.69
CA ALA A 148 -9.86 5.79 4.20
C ALA A 148 -9.20 6.74 5.21
N ILE A 149 -9.19 8.05 4.95
CA ILE A 149 -8.65 9.06 5.87
C ILE A 149 -9.47 9.09 7.16
N GLY A 150 -10.80 9.13 7.06
CA GLY A 150 -11.69 9.13 8.22
C GLY A 150 -11.53 7.87 9.07
N GLY A 151 -11.53 6.69 8.44
CA GLY A 151 -11.29 5.41 9.11
C GLY A 151 -9.93 5.34 9.78
N THR A 152 -8.88 5.79 9.10
CA THR A 152 -7.51 5.84 9.66
C THR A 152 -7.43 6.76 10.86
N ALA A 153 -8.06 7.94 10.81
CA ALA A 153 -8.08 8.88 11.93
C ALA A 153 -8.77 8.26 13.16
N ILE A 154 -9.92 7.60 12.98
CA ILE A 154 -10.65 6.92 14.06
C ILE A 154 -9.79 5.82 14.67
N ILE A 155 -9.24 4.91 13.83
CA ILE A 155 -8.39 3.81 14.29
C ILE A 155 -7.16 4.34 15.03
N TYR A 156 -6.50 5.38 14.50
CA TYR A 156 -5.34 6.00 15.14
C TYR A 156 -5.68 6.55 16.53
N LEU A 157 -6.80 7.27 16.68
CA LEU A 157 -7.21 7.82 17.97
C LEU A 157 -7.55 6.72 18.99
N LEU A 158 -8.20 5.64 18.55
CA LEU A 158 -8.49 4.47 19.39
C LEU A 158 -7.19 3.80 19.85
N LEU A 159 -6.27 3.51 18.93
CA LEU A 159 -4.99 2.87 19.24
C LEU A 159 -4.11 3.75 20.14
N ARG A 160 -4.10 5.07 19.91
CA ARG A 160 -3.39 6.04 20.78
C ARG A 160 -3.94 6.02 22.20
N THR A 161 -5.27 5.97 22.35
CA THR A 161 -5.93 5.93 23.65
C THR A 161 -5.65 4.61 24.36
N LEU A 162 -5.75 3.48 23.64
CA LEU A 162 -5.47 2.16 24.16
C LEU A 162 -4.01 2.03 24.61
N ARG A 163 -3.05 2.53 23.82
CA ARG A 163 -1.62 2.57 24.16
C ARG A 163 -1.39 3.26 25.51
N GLY A 164 -2.05 4.41 25.73
CA GLY A 164 -1.97 5.13 27.00
C GLY A 164 -2.56 4.35 28.18
N ARG A 165 -3.68 3.64 27.97
CA ARG A 165 -4.30 2.78 29.00
C ARG A 165 -3.46 1.55 29.36
N LEU A 166 -2.74 0.99 28.39
CA LEU A 166 -1.84 -0.15 28.58
C LEU A 166 -0.48 0.24 29.17
N GLY A 167 -0.22 1.53 29.41
CA GLY A 167 1.05 2.00 29.96
C GLY A 167 2.24 1.78 29.01
N ILE A 168 2.00 1.68 27.70
CA ILE A 168 3.05 1.50 26.71
C ILE A 168 3.71 2.87 26.45
N GLU A 169 4.98 2.99 26.81
CA GLU A 169 5.77 4.20 26.63
C GLU A 169 6.44 4.19 25.24
N ARG A 170 6.56 5.37 24.62
CA ARG A 170 7.27 5.55 23.34
C ARG A 170 8.51 6.36 23.59
N HIS A 171 9.67 5.82 23.22
CA HIS A 171 10.94 6.53 23.25
C HIS A 171 11.16 7.24 21.91
N THR A 172 11.29 8.56 21.94
CA THR A 172 11.58 9.38 20.75
C THR A 172 13.04 9.78 20.74
N CYS A 173 13.68 9.60 19.59
CA CYS A 173 15.08 9.92 19.37
C CYS A 173 15.26 11.32 18.78
N LEU A 174 16.20 12.11 19.32
CA LEU A 174 16.56 13.42 18.79
C LEU A 174 18.06 13.49 18.50
N CYS A 175 18.43 13.39 17.23
CA CYS A 175 19.82 13.56 16.80
C CYS A 175 20.18 15.04 16.66
N ILE A 176 21.16 15.51 17.45
CA ILE A 176 21.66 16.89 17.39
C ILE A 176 23.04 16.89 16.70
N PRO A 177 23.15 17.34 15.44
CA PRO A 177 24.43 17.43 14.74
C PRO A 177 25.38 18.43 15.44
N GLY A 178 26.66 18.10 15.51
CA GLY A 178 27.70 18.98 16.06
C GLY A 178 27.99 18.88 17.56
N ARG A 179 27.28 18.02 18.31
CA ARG A 179 27.69 17.66 19.68
C ARG A 179 28.59 16.41 19.64
N PRO A 180 29.77 16.41 20.28
CA PRO A 180 30.53 15.18 20.45
C PRO A 180 29.65 14.17 21.21
N PRO A 181 29.73 12.86 20.89
CA PRO A 181 29.01 11.85 21.66
C PRO A 181 29.38 12.06 23.12
N ALA A 182 28.38 12.33 23.97
CA ALA A 182 28.62 12.38 25.39
C ALA A 182 29.25 11.04 25.76
N ARG A 183 30.48 11.07 26.29
CA ARG A 183 31.11 9.86 26.80
C ARG A 183 30.27 9.43 27.99
N LEU A 184 29.36 8.50 27.77
CA LEU A 184 28.77 7.76 28.87
C LEU A 184 29.96 7.13 29.61
N PRO A 185 30.05 7.27 30.94
CA PRO A 185 31.08 6.58 31.70
C PRO A 185 30.98 5.10 31.34
N ALA A 186 32.09 4.53 30.86
CA ALA A 186 32.17 3.10 30.61
C ALA A 186 31.68 2.37 31.87
N PRO A 187 30.92 1.25 31.74
CA PRO A 187 30.55 0.46 32.90
C PRO A 187 31.84 0.04 33.60
N MET A 188 32.16 0.67 34.73
CA MET A 188 33.22 0.16 35.59
C MET A 188 32.78 -1.22 36.05
N PRO A 189 33.63 -2.24 36.02
CA PRO A 189 33.37 -3.48 36.72
C PRO A 189 33.48 -3.19 38.23
N ALA A 190 32.42 -2.63 38.81
CA ALA A 190 32.29 -2.47 40.26
C ALA A 190 31.53 -3.68 40.80
N PRO A 191 32.00 -4.30 41.89
CA PRO A 191 31.34 -5.45 42.50
C PRO A 191 30.00 -5.01 43.08
N ALA A 192 28.96 -5.79 42.82
CA ALA A 192 27.66 -5.82 43.51
C ALA A 192 27.34 -4.64 44.44
N ALA A 193 27.24 -3.43 43.88
CA ALA A 193 26.74 -2.26 44.58
C ALA A 193 25.74 -1.60 43.64
N ILE A 194 24.48 -1.75 44.02
CA ILE A 194 23.31 -1.24 43.34
C ILE A 194 23.47 0.28 43.19
N THR A 195 23.97 0.73 42.05
CA THR A 195 23.74 2.11 41.59
C THR A 195 22.29 2.17 41.14
N ARG A 196 21.40 2.40 42.13
CA ARG A 196 20.09 2.99 41.88
C ARG A 196 20.35 4.36 41.27
N SER A 197 20.33 4.45 39.94
CA SER A 197 20.18 5.72 39.27
C SER A 197 18.79 6.27 39.63
N HIS A 198 18.82 7.51 40.06
CA HIS A 198 17.72 8.30 40.60
C HIS A 198 16.33 8.01 40.03
N THR A 199 15.44 7.60 40.94
CA THR A 199 14.01 7.89 40.92
C THR A 199 13.81 9.41 40.89
N GLY A 200 13.16 9.97 39.86
CA GLY A 200 12.83 11.39 39.91
C GLY A 200 12.24 12.07 38.68
N ASP A 201 12.13 11.43 37.52
CA ASP A 201 11.23 11.88 36.45
C ASP A 201 11.01 10.71 35.48
N ARG A 202 9.77 10.33 35.21
CA ARG A 202 9.46 9.33 34.17
C ARG A 202 9.74 9.85 32.75
N ARG A 203 10.21 11.10 32.63
CA ARG A 203 10.66 11.74 31.39
C ARG A 203 12.17 11.98 31.43
N GLY A 204 12.96 10.93 31.63
CA GLY A 204 14.42 11.01 31.58
C GLY A 204 14.93 11.08 30.13
N PHE A 205 15.78 12.05 29.82
CA PHE A 205 16.55 12.06 28.57
C PHE A 205 17.80 11.19 28.76
N ALA A 206 17.98 10.17 27.93
CA ALA A 206 19.20 9.38 27.86
C ALA A 206 20.02 9.79 26.61
N LEU A 207 21.33 9.93 26.77
CA LEU A 207 22.25 10.14 25.64
C LEU A 207 22.78 8.78 25.21
N ALA A 208 22.65 8.43 23.93
CA ALA A 208 23.18 7.19 23.36
C ALA A 208 23.88 7.49 22.02
N PRO A 209 24.78 6.62 21.55
CA PRO A 209 25.35 6.72 20.21
C PRO A 209 24.23 6.75 19.14
N ALA A 210 24.48 7.44 18.03
CA ALA A 210 23.49 7.56 16.94
C ALA A 210 23.03 6.18 16.40
N SER A 211 23.90 5.17 16.46
CA SER A 211 23.60 3.79 16.05
C SER A 211 22.56 3.09 16.93
N GLU A 212 22.35 3.55 18.16
CA GLU A 212 21.37 3.00 19.11
C GLU A 212 20.07 3.82 19.12
N CYS A 213 20.01 4.90 18.35
CA CYS A 213 18.87 5.80 18.35
C CYS A 213 17.77 5.33 17.38
N VAL A 214 16.95 4.38 17.85
CA VAL A 214 15.77 3.88 17.12
C VAL A 214 14.54 4.11 17.99
N GLU A 215 13.46 4.62 17.40
CA GLU A 215 12.19 4.71 18.12
C GLU A 215 11.69 3.33 18.52
N ARG A 216 11.41 3.14 19.80
CA ARG A 216 10.95 1.86 20.35
C ARG A 216 9.74 2.05 21.27
N TYR A 217 8.91 1.01 21.31
CA TYR A 217 7.79 0.90 22.23
C TYR A 217 8.14 -0.06 23.36
N ASP A 218 8.21 0.49 24.58
CA ASP A 218 8.49 -0.26 25.79
C ASP A 218 7.21 -0.59 26.56
N GLY A 219 7.21 -1.77 27.19
CA GLY A 219 6.05 -2.35 27.86
C GLY A 219 5.66 -3.71 27.28
N GLN A 220 4.56 -4.26 27.79
CA GLN A 220 4.04 -5.56 27.36
C GLN A 220 2.55 -5.45 27.02
N VAL A 221 2.15 -6.18 25.98
CA VAL A 221 0.75 -6.39 25.60
C VAL A 221 0.46 -7.87 25.80
N VAL A 222 -0.35 -8.20 26.81
CA VAL A 222 -0.74 -9.59 27.12
C VAL A 222 0.48 -10.52 27.23
N GLY A 223 1.52 -10.08 27.94
CA GLY A 223 2.77 -10.85 28.16
C GLY A 223 3.76 -10.87 26.98
N VAL A 224 3.45 -10.23 25.85
CA VAL A 224 4.36 -10.09 24.69
C VAL A 224 4.97 -8.69 24.67
N GLN A 225 6.24 -8.55 24.29
CA GLN A 225 6.91 -7.25 24.17
C GLN A 225 6.18 -6.35 23.16
N ALA A 226 5.91 -5.10 23.56
CA ALA A 226 5.14 -4.15 22.74
C ALA A 226 5.77 -3.92 21.36
N GLN A 227 7.10 -3.82 21.28
CA GLN A 227 7.82 -3.71 20.02
C GLN A 227 7.55 -4.88 19.06
N THR A 228 7.58 -6.12 19.54
CA THR A 228 7.27 -7.31 18.73
C THR A 228 5.86 -7.26 18.18
N VAL A 229 4.89 -6.83 19.00
CA VAL A 229 3.49 -6.68 18.56
C VAL A 229 3.38 -5.63 17.45
N VAL A 230 4.08 -4.50 17.58
CA VAL A 230 4.12 -3.45 16.55
C VAL A 230 4.74 -3.96 15.26
N ASP A 231 5.87 -4.65 15.33
CA ASP A 231 6.57 -5.19 14.16
C ASP A 231 5.72 -6.24 13.41
N VAL A 232 5.09 -7.16 14.13
CA VAL A 232 4.14 -8.13 13.55
C VAL A 232 2.95 -7.42 12.91
N THR A 233 2.44 -6.36 13.56
CA THR A 233 1.33 -5.57 13.01
C THR A 233 1.72 -4.86 11.72
N HIS A 234 2.96 -4.36 11.60
CA HIS A 234 3.46 -3.79 10.34
C HIS A 234 3.50 -4.83 9.22
N PHE A 235 4.01 -6.04 9.47
CA PHE A 235 4.02 -7.11 8.46
C PHE A 235 2.60 -7.55 8.08
N ALA A 236 1.75 -7.80 9.07
CA ALA A 236 0.38 -8.26 8.85
C ALA A 236 -0.45 -7.23 8.08
N SER A 237 -0.40 -5.96 8.48
CA SER A 237 -1.12 -4.88 7.80
C SER A 237 -0.62 -4.66 6.38
N ALA A 238 0.70 -4.65 6.15
CA ALA A 238 1.27 -4.50 4.81
C ALA A 238 0.91 -5.68 3.90
N GLY A 239 0.96 -6.91 4.42
CA GLY A 239 0.53 -8.10 3.69
C GLY A 239 -0.95 -8.05 3.35
N ALA A 240 -1.81 -7.66 4.29
CA ALA A 240 -3.25 -7.50 4.08
C ALA A 240 -3.56 -6.44 3.01
N VAL A 241 -2.84 -5.31 3.01
CA VAL A 241 -2.99 -4.27 1.97
C VAL A 241 -2.58 -4.81 0.59
N CYS A 242 -1.41 -5.46 0.46
CA CYS A 242 -0.98 -6.07 -0.80
C CYS A 242 -1.98 -7.12 -1.31
N PHE A 243 -2.44 -8.00 -0.42
CA PHE A 243 -3.45 -9.01 -0.73
C PHE A 243 -4.77 -8.38 -1.20
N ALA A 244 -5.33 -7.45 -0.44
CA ALA A 244 -6.60 -6.81 -0.78
C ALA A 244 -6.53 -6.01 -2.08
N ARG A 245 -5.40 -5.35 -2.34
CA ARG A 245 -5.13 -4.68 -3.63
C ARG A 245 -5.16 -5.67 -4.78
N ALA A 246 -4.47 -6.80 -4.66
CA ALA A 246 -4.45 -7.83 -5.69
C ALA A 246 -5.85 -8.41 -5.94
N VAL A 247 -6.61 -8.71 -4.89
CA VAL A 247 -8.02 -9.15 -5.01
C VAL A 247 -8.87 -8.16 -5.82
N ASN A 248 -8.59 -6.86 -5.69
CA ASN A 248 -9.30 -5.80 -6.38
C ASN A 248 -8.75 -5.51 -7.79
N ASP A 249 -7.45 -5.68 -8.04
CA ASP A 249 -6.83 -5.30 -9.31
C ASP A 249 -6.81 -6.43 -10.35
N THR A 250 -6.64 -7.69 -9.92
CA THR A 250 -6.66 -8.86 -10.81
C THR A 250 -7.88 -8.94 -11.72
N PRO A 251 -9.14 -8.77 -11.26
CA PRO A 251 -10.30 -8.93 -12.13
C PRO A 251 -10.55 -7.73 -13.04
N LYS A 252 -9.79 -6.63 -12.87
CA LYS A 252 -9.84 -5.45 -13.76
C LYS A 252 -8.90 -5.58 -14.95
N ILE A 253 -7.86 -6.39 -14.77
CA ILE A 253 -6.80 -6.61 -15.75
C ILE A 253 -7.06 -7.90 -16.55
N ALA A 254 -7.76 -8.86 -15.94
CA ALA A 254 -8.11 -10.15 -16.52
C ALA A 254 -9.19 -10.08 -17.62
#